data_AF-A0A967GYR5-F1
#
_entry.id   AF-A0A967GYR5-F1
#
_cell.length_a   1.000
_cell.length_b   1.000
_cell.length_c   1.000
_cell.angle_alpha   90.00
_cell.angle_beta   90.00
_cell.angle_gamma   90.00
#
_symmetry.space_group_name_H-M   'P 1'
#
loop_
_entity.id
_entity.type
_entity.pdbx_description
1 polymer ?
#
loop_
_entity_poly.entity_id
_entity_poly.type
_entity_poly.pdbx_seq_one_letter_code
_entity_poly.pdbx_strand_id
1 'polypeptide(L)'
;IKRELVLGELSTAQRAMFPVAGALGGMIVPAGIYLAFHAGEATAQGWGVPMATDIAFAVAALSLLGKRVPPGLRIFLLALAIADDLGAVAVIAIFYTAELHLDSLALAGMGCLACLLLNKAGFRSFTLYFIVGIFVWYETHHSGVHATVAGVLLGFLTPTASDEDHDKESLADVARSAVEDLRNFILGRLDDDLGGHHRHQVIRQLE
;
A
#
# COMPACT_ATOMS: atom_id res chain seq x y z
N ILE A 1 -8.54 -3.80 0.69
CA ILE A 1 -8.75 -4.37 2.05
C ILE A 1 -9.90 -3.69 2.79
N LYS A 2 -9.73 -2.45 3.29
CA LYS A 2 -10.79 -1.74 4.06
C LYS A 2 -12.16 -1.75 3.38
N ARG A 3 -12.22 -1.50 2.07
CA ARG A 3 -13.46 -1.59 1.28
C ARG A 3 -14.11 -2.98 1.33
N GLU A 4 -13.33 -4.06 1.20
CA GLU A 4 -13.86 -5.43 1.20
C GLU A 4 -14.34 -5.86 2.59
N LEU A 5 -13.74 -5.32 3.65
CA LEU A 5 -14.17 -5.50 5.03
C LEU A 5 -15.44 -4.71 5.37
N VAL A 6 -15.69 -3.58 4.70
CA VAL A 6 -16.88 -2.74 4.98
C VAL A 6 -18.03 -3.09 4.04
N LEU A 7 -17.76 -3.34 2.76
CA LEU A 7 -18.76 -3.46 1.69
C LEU A 7 -18.68 -4.77 0.90
N GLY A 8 -17.65 -5.58 1.11
CA GLY A 8 -17.35 -6.75 0.28
C GLY A 8 -17.62 -8.10 0.94
N GLU A 9 -16.97 -9.15 0.42
CA GLU A 9 -17.15 -10.53 0.91
C GLU A 9 -16.53 -10.79 2.28
N LEU A 10 -15.71 -9.87 2.80
CA LEU A 10 -15.15 -9.95 4.15
C LEU A 10 -15.99 -9.18 5.19
N SER A 11 -17.14 -8.62 4.81
CA SER A 11 -17.96 -7.76 5.68
C SER A 11 -18.74 -8.50 6.77
N THR A 12 -19.03 -9.78 6.57
CA THR A 12 -19.75 -10.60 7.55
C THR A 12 -18.94 -11.84 7.89
N ALA A 13 -18.97 -12.27 9.16
CA ALA A 13 -18.22 -13.43 9.61
C ALA A 13 -18.53 -14.69 8.79
N GLN A 14 -19.80 -14.91 8.42
CA GLN A 14 -20.21 -16.07 7.62
C GLN A 14 -19.58 -16.08 6.22
N ARG A 15 -19.48 -14.93 5.55
CA ARG A 15 -18.85 -14.83 4.22
C ARG A 15 -17.33 -14.86 4.31
N ALA A 16 -16.76 -14.25 5.34
CA ALA A 16 -15.32 -14.19 5.57
C ALA A 16 -14.72 -15.54 5.98
N MET A 17 -15.48 -16.40 6.65
CA MET A 17 -14.99 -17.69 7.18
C MET A 17 -14.30 -18.55 6.12
N PHE A 18 -14.89 -18.68 4.93
CA PHE A 18 -14.34 -19.58 3.90
C PHE A 18 -13.04 -19.05 3.28
N PRO A 19 -12.95 -17.77 2.82
CA PRO A 19 -11.68 -17.18 2.39
C PRO A 19 -10.60 -17.17 3.47
N VAL A 20 -10.95 -16.80 4.72
CA VAL A 20 -9.97 -16.73 5.81
C VAL A 20 -9.45 -18.12 6.18
N ALA A 21 -10.30 -19.13 6.26
CA ALA A 21 -9.86 -20.50 6.51
C ALA A 21 -8.94 -21.02 5.38
N GLY A 22 -9.29 -20.71 4.13
CA GLY A 22 -8.45 -21.03 2.97
C GLY A 22 -7.08 -20.36 3.05
N ALA A 23 -7.03 -19.07 3.40
CA ALA A 23 -5.79 -18.31 3.52
C ALA A 23 -4.93 -18.87 4.66
N LEU A 24 -5.50 -19.10 5.85
CA LEU A 24 -4.78 -19.70 6.97
C LEU A 24 -4.19 -21.07 6.63
N GLY A 25 -4.94 -21.92 5.92
CA GLY A 25 -4.41 -23.19 5.41
C GLY A 25 -3.27 -22.98 4.40
N GLY A 26 -3.47 -22.04 3.47
CA GLY A 26 -2.47 -21.62 2.47
C GLY A 26 -1.20 -21.03 3.07
N MET A 27 -1.27 -20.47 4.28
CA MET A 27 -0.10 -19.95 5.00
C MET A 27 0.60 -21.02 5.84
N ILE A 28 -0.18 -21.73 6.67
CA ILE A 28 0.35 -22.65 7.69
C ILE A 28 0.99 -23.87 7.02
N VAL A 29 0.39 -24.40 5.96
CA VAL A 29 0.88 -25.63 5.32
C VAL A 29 2.25 -25.42 4.66
N PRO A 30 2.47 -24.42 3.78
CA PRO A 30 3.79 -24.18 3.19
C PRO A 30 4.86 -23.81 4.22
N ALA A 31 4.52 -22.98 5.21
CA ALA A 31 5.43 -22.64 6.31
C ALA A 31 5.84 -23.88 7.11
N GLY A 32 4.87 -24.74 7.46
CA GLY A 32 5.10 -25.98 8.20
C GLY A 32 5.95 -26.98 7.41
N ILE A 33 5.68 -27.12 6.11
CA ILE A 33 6.51 -27.94 5.21
C ILE A 33 7.95 -27.41 5.21
N TYR A 34 8.14 -26.10 5.02
CA TYR A 34 9.48 -25.50 5.00
C TYR A 34 10.25 -25.74 6.30
N LEU A 35 9.60 -25.51 7.45
CA LEU A 35 10.20 -25.76 8.77
C LEU A 35 10.54 -27.23 8.98
N ALA A 36 9.72 -28.16 8.50
CA ALA A 36 10.00 -29.58 8.62
C ALA A 36 11.28 -29.99 7.86
N PHE A 37 11.56 -29.36 6.71
CA PHE A 37 12.76 -29.64 5.92
C PHE A 37 14.01 -28.92 6.41
N HIS A 38 13.88 -27.73 7.01
CA HIS A 38 15.01 -26.91 7.44
C HIS A 38 15.17 -26.87 8.98
N ALA A 39 14.53 -27.79 9.70
CA ALA A 39 14.58 -27.85 11.15
C ALA A 39 16.02 -28.00 11.65
N GLY A 40 16.48 -27.06 12.49
CA GLY A 40 17.83 -27.07 13.05
C GLY A 40 18.90 -26.40 12.18
N GLU A 41 18.54 -25.90 11.00
CA GLU A 41 19.44 -25.11 10.15
C GLU A 41 19.27 -23.61 10.40
N ALA A 42 20.31 -22.81 10.07
CA ALA A 42 20.23 -21.36 10.11
C ALA A 42 19.14 -20.78 9.18
N THR A 43 18.81 -21.53 8.12
CA THR A 43 17.78 -21.22 7.13
C THR A 43 16.35 -21.32 7.69
N ALA A 44 16.13 -21.99 8.84
CA ALA A 44 14.81 -22.13 9.46
C ALA A 44 14.10 -20.79 9.72
N GLN A 45 14.86 -19.70 9.91
CA GLN A 45 14.32 -18.35 10.05
C GLN A 45 13.61 -17.84 8.79
N GLY A 46 13.77 -18.48 7.63
CA GLY A 46 13.11 -18.12 6.36
C GLY A 46 11.69 -18.66 6.19
N TRP A 47 11.06 -19.22 7.23
CA TRP A 47 9.76 -19.90 7.12
C TRP A 47 8.60 -19.03 6.64
N GLY A 48 8.69 -17.70 6.79
CA GLY A 48 7.70 -16.76 6.27
C GLY A 48 7.79 -16.53 4.75
N VAL A 49 8.88 -16.93 4.10
CA VAL A 49 9.06 -16.78 2.63
C VAL A 49 8.04 -17.60 1.81
N PRO A 50 7.86 -18.92 2.03
CA PRO A 50 6.93 -19.74 1.24
C PRO A 50 5.44 -19.46 1.51
N MET A 51 5.14 -18.62 2.49
CA MET A 51 3.79 -18.23 2.88
C MET A 51 3.24 -17.10 1.99
N ALA A 52 4.10 -16.33 1.32
CA ALA A 52 3.68 -15.15 0.57
C ALA A 52 3.01 -15.51 -0.77
N THR A 53 1.84 -14.90 -1.04
CA THR A 53 1.14 -15.00 -2.33
C THR A 53 1.21 -13.69 -3.09
N ASP A 54 1.63 -13.71 -4.37
CA ASP A 54 1.56 -12.52 -5.24
C ASP A 54 0.16 -12.35 -5.84
N ILE A 55 -0.62 -11.45 -5.23
CA ILE A 55 -1.97 -11.12 -5.70
C ILE A 55 -2.00 -10.52 -7.11
N ALA A 56 -0.99 -9.74 -7.51
CA ALA A 56 -0.95 -9.11 -8.82
C ALA A 56 -0.77 -10.16 -9.91
N PHE A 57 0.12 -11.13 -9.69
CA PHE A 57 0.28 -12.27 -10.58
C PHE A 57 -0.99 -13.12 -10.64
N ALA A 58 -1.60 -13.43 -9.50
CA ALA A 58 -2.83 -14.23 -9.44
C ALA A 58 -3.98 -13.57 -10.22
N VAL A 59 -4.19 -12.26 -10.04
CA VAL A 59 -5.23 -11.49 -10.75
C VAL A 59 -4.91 -11.39 -12.24
N ALA A 60 -3.64 -11.17 -12.62
CA ALA A 60 -3.22 -11.14 -14.01
C ALA A 60 -3.48 -12.49 -14.69
N ALA A 61 -3.08 -13.61 -14.08
CA ALA A 61 -3.37 -14.94 -14.58
C ALA A 61 -4.88 -15.16 -14.73
N LEU A 62 -5.69 -14.75 -13.75
CA LEU A 62 -7.15 -14.86 -13.81
C LEU A 62 -7.76 -14.06 -14.97
N SER A 63 -7.18 -12.91 -15.30
CA SER A 63 -7.62 -12.07 -16.42
C SER A 63 -7.37 -12.76 -17.78
N LEU A 64 -6.29 -13.55 -17.90
CA LEU A 64 -5.97 -14.31 -19.12
C LEU A 64 -6.99 -15.43 -19.39
N LEU A 65 -7.56 -16.04 -18.34
CA LEU A 65 -8.65 -17.02 -18.50
C LEU A 65 -9.97 -16.37 -18.93
N GLY A 66 -10.08 -15.04 -18.84
CA GLY A 66 -11.19 -14.25 -19.35
C GLY A 66 -12.55 -14.70 -18.80
N LYS A 67 -13.50 -14.97 -19.71
CA LYS A 67 -14.90 -15.30 -19.38
C LYS A 67 -15.10 -16.71 -18.81
N ARG A 68 -14.09 -17.59 -18.85
CA ARG A 68 -14.19 -18.97 -18.35
C ARG A 68 -14.29 -19.06 -16.83
N VAL A 69 -13.84 -18.01 -16.14
CA VAL A 69 -13.87 -17.94 -14.68
C VAL A 69 -15.20 -17.32 -14.23
N PRO A 70 -15.98 -18.00 -13.38
CA PRO A 70 -17.20 -17.43 -12.80
C PRO A 70 -16.88 -16.18 -11.97
N PRO A 71 -17.74 -15.15 -11.98
CA PRO A 71 -17.54 -13.94 -11.17
C PRO A 71 -17.33 -14.23 -9.69
N GLY A 72 -18.09 -15.18 -9.12
CA GLY A 72 -17.95 -15.58 -7.71
C GLY A 72 -16.55 -16.13 -7.37
N LEU A 73 -15.92 -16.87 -8.29
CA LEU A 73 -14.56 -17.38 -8.07
C LEU A 73 -13.53 -16.25 -8.07
N ARG A 74 -13.72 -15.20 -8.89
CA ARG A 74 -12.83 -14.03 -8.89
C ARG A 74 -12.87 -13.30 -7.56
N ILE A 75 -14.07 -13.09 -7.03
CA ILE A 75 -14.27 -12.38 -5.77
C ILE A 75 -13.74 -13.24 -4.61
N PHE A 76 -14.00 -14.55 -4.62
CA PHE A 76 -13.44 -15.48 -3.64
C PHE A 76 -11.91 -15.46 -3.62
N LEU A 77 -11.26 -15.59 -4.79
CA LEU A 77 -9.79 -15.58 -4.90
C LEU A 77 -9.20 -14.23 -4.48
N LEU A 78 -9.88 -13.12 -4.80
CA LEU A 78 -9.46 -11.79 -4.34
C LEU A 78 -9.55 -11.69 -2.80
N ALA A 79 -10.64 -12.18 -2.20
CA ALA A 79 -10.81 -12.19 -0.75
C ALA A 79 -9.80 -13.10 -0.04
N LEU A 80 -9.52 -14.28 -0.62
CA LEU A 80 -8.49 -15.22 -0.17
C LEU A 80 -7.12 -14.54 -0.15
N ALA A 81 -6.72 -13.93 -1.27
CA ALA A 81 -5.42 -13.26 -1.40
C ALA A 81 -5.28 -12.06 -0.45
N ILE A 82 -6.35 -11.28 -0.25
CA ILE A 82 -6.36 -10.18 0.74
C ILE A 82 -6.17 -10.71 2.16
N ALA A 83 -6.84 -11.82 2.52
CA ALA A 83 -6.71 -12.42 3.85
C ALA A 83 -5.29 -12.97 4.08
N ASP A 84 -4.72 -13.60 3.06
CA ASP A 84 -3.33 -14.10 3.04
C ASP A 84 -2.32 -12.96 3.21
N ASP A 85 -2.43 -11.88 2.43
CA ASP A 85 -1.55 -10.69 2.52
C ASP A 85 -1.58 -10.04 3.91
N LEU A 86 -2.78 -9.89 4.50
CA LEU A 86 -2.91 -9.35 5.86
C LEU A 86 -2.26 -10.28 6.89
N GLY A 87 -2.46 -11.59 6.74
CA GLY A 87 -1.83 -12.60 7.58
C GLY A 87 -0.31 -12.52 7.47
N ALA A 88 0.22 -12.40 6.26
CA ALA A 88 1.65 -12.30 6.00
C ALA A 88 2.26 -11.04 6.63
N VAL A 89 1.61 -9.88 6.47
CA VAL A 89 2.03 -8.63 7.12
C VAL A 89 2.02 -8.78 8.65
N ALA A 90 1.01 -9.41 9.23
CA ALA A 90 0.94 -9.64 10.67
C ALA A 90 2.06 -10.57 11.17
N VAL A 91 2.34 -11.65 10.44
CA VAL A 91 3.46 -12.57 10.75
C VAL A 91 4.80 -11.83 10.68
N ILE A 92 5.04 -11.06 9.63
CA ILE A 92 6.27 -10.25 9.48
C ILE A 92 6.41 -9.25 10.63
N ALA A 93 5.31 -8.59 11.01
CA ALA A 93 5.30 -7.63 12.12
C ALA A 93 5.66 -8.27 13.47
N ILE A 94 5.19 -9.49 13.73
CA ILE A 94 5.37 -10.16 15.03
C ILE A 94 6.71 -10.91 15.12
N PHE A 95 7.08 -11.64 14.07
CA PHE A 95 8.18 -12.59 14.12
C PHE A 95 9.51 -12.08 13.53
N TYR A 96 9.47 -11.03 12.70
CA TYR A 96 10.67 -10.52 12.00
C TYR A 96 11.10 -9.13 12.47
N THR A 97 10.48 -8.59 13.52
CA THR A 97 10.89 -7.31 14.13
C THR A 97 12.17 -7.52 14.94
N ALA A 98 13.23 -6.77 14.59
CA ALA A 98 14.56 -6.95 15.18
C ALA A 98 14.70 -6.27 16.55
N GLU A 99 14.60 -4.95 16.58
CA GLU A 99 14.75 -4.12 17.78
C GLU A 99 13.67 -3.05 17.80
N LEU A 100 13.14 -2.71 18.98
CA LEU A 100 12.06 -1.73 19.11
C LEU A 100 12.59 -0.42 19.70
N HIS A 101 12.56 0.65 18.91
CA HIS A 101 12.78 2.01 19.42
C HIS A 101 11.44 2.64 19.80
N LEU A 102 11.17 2.69 21.10
CA LEU A 102 9.89 3.18 21.65
C LEU A 102 9.64 4.66 21.32
N ASP A 103 10.69 5.47 21.21
CA ASP A 103 10.56 6.90 20.89
C ASP A 103 9.98 7.10 19.48
N SER A 104 10.56 6.42 18.48
CA SER A 104 10.04 6.44 17.10
C SER A 104 8.65 5.80 17.00
N LEU A 105 8.38 4.75 17.78
CA LEU A 105 7.05 4.16 17.83
C LEU A 105 5.99 5.13 18.40
N ALA A 106 6.35 5.92 19.41
CA ALA A 106 5.49 6.95 19.96
C ALA A 106 5.22 8.06 18.94
N LEU A 107 6.24 8.50 18.19
CA LEU A 107 6.10 9.47 17.10
C LEU A 107 5.19 8.95 15.98
N ALA A 108 5.39 7.70 15.54
CA ALA A 108 4.51 7.03 14.59
C ALA A 108 3.06 6.96 15.11
N GLY A 109 2.89 6.66 16.40
CA GLY A 109 1.58 6.67 17.07
C GLY A 109 0.90 8.03 17.05
N MET A 110 1.65 9.12 17.26
CA MET A 110 1.12 10.48 17.13
C MET A 110 0.69 10.81 15.69
N GLY A 111 1.45 10.37 14.68
CA GLY A 111 1.04 10.53 13.28
C GLY A 111 -0.23 9.75 12.95
N CYS A 112 -0.38 8.53 13.46
CA CYS A 112 -1.63 7.75 13.36
C CYS A 112 -2.81 8.47 14.06
N LEU A 113 -2.57 9.05 15.24
CA LEU A 113 -3.58 9.85 15.94
C LEU A 113 -3.97 11.10 15.15
N ALA A 114 -3.01 11.78 14.53
CA ALA A 114 -3.27 12.91 13.65
C ALA A 114 -4.17 12.49 12.47
N CYS A 115 -3.87 11.36 11.80
CA CYS A 115 -4.73 10.79 10.76
C CYS A 115 -6.17 10.55 11.25
N LEU A 116 -6.34 10.00 12.46
CA LEU A 116 -7.66 9.78 13.05
C LEU A 116 -8.41 11.08 13.33
N LEU A 117 -7.72 12.08 13.87
CA LEU A 117 -8.31 13.40 14.16
C LEU A 117 -8.71 14.11 12.86
N LEU A 118 -7.88 14.06 11.83
CA LEU A 118 -8.18 14.59 10.50
C LEU A 118 -9.41 13.89 9.89
N ASN A 119 -9.49 12.57 10.05
CA ASN A 119 -10.63 11.78 9.56
C ASN A 119 -11.92 12.17 10.27
N LYS A 120 -11.88 12.25 11.62
CA LYS A 120 -13.02 12.68 12.43
C LYS A 120 -13.44 14.12 12.18
N ALA A 121 -12.49 15.01 11.88
CA ALA A 121 -12.75 16.40 11.54
C ALA A 121 -13.29 16.59 10.12
N GLY A 122 -13.39 15.51 9.33
CA GLY A 122 -13.97 15.55 7.98
C GLY A 122 -13.01 16.04 6.89
N PHE A 123 -11.72 16.20 7.19
CA PHE A 123 -10.73 16.52 6.16
C PHE A 123 -10.52 15.30 5.25
N ARG A 124 -10.65 15.50 3.94
CA ARG A 124 -10.50 14.44 2.93
C ARG A 124 -9.37 14.70 1.93
N SER A 125 -8.53 15.71 2.17
CA SER A 125 -7.40 16.04 1.29
C SER A 125 -6.36 14.91 1.25
N PHE A 126 -6.13 14.35 0.07
CA PHE A 126 -5.13 13.31 -0.16
C PHE A 126 -3.73 13.75 0.29
N THR A 127 -3.32 14.97 -0.06
CA THR A 127 -1.99 15.53 0.25
C THR A 127 -1.71 15.51 1.75
N LEU A 128 -2.71 15.84 2.56
CA LEU A 128 -2.56 15.88 4.02
C LEU A 128 -2.28 14.49 4.60
N TYR A 129 -3.08 13.48 4.20
CA TYR A 129 -2.84 12.10 4.61
C TYR A 129 -1.55 11.53 4.04
N PHE A 130 -1.13 11.95 2.85
CA PHE A 130 0.11 11.52 2.25
C PHE A 130 1.33 12.01 3.02
N ILE A 131 1.36 13.29 3.42
CA ILE A 131 2.44 13.87 4.23
C ILE A 131 2.51 13.19 5.60
N VAL A 132 1.38 13.05 6.30
CA VAL A 132 1.34 12.32 7.58
C VAL A 132 1.74 10.86 7.38
N GLY A 133 1.36 10.26 6.26
CA GLY A 133 1.71 8.89 5.91
C GLY A 133 3.20 8.67 5.73
N ILE A 134 3.91 9.58 5.04
CA ILE A 134 5.37 9.54 4.92
C ILE A 134 6.02 9.64 6.30
N PHE A 135 5.53 10.54 7.14
CA PHE A 135 6.04 10.69 8.51
C PHE A 135 5.87 9.40 9.32
N VAL A 136 4.67 8.82 9.35
CA VAL A 136 4.40 7.56 10.05
C VAL A 136 5.23 6.41 9.49
N TRP A 137 5.39 6.34 8.16
CA TRP A 137 6.21 5.32 7.50
C TRP A 137 7.68 5.41 7.92
N TYR A 138 8.24 6.63 7.94
CA TYR A 138 9.62 6.89 8.34
C TYR A 138 9.87 6.53 9.81
N GLU A 139 9.01 7.00 10.71
CA GLU A 139 9.12 6.70 12.15
C GLU A 139 8.90 5.21 12.44
N THR A 140 8.00 4.55 11.71
CA THR A 140 7.81 3.09 11.84
C THR A 140 9.06 2.34 11.42
N HIS A 141 9.68 2.71 10.30
CA HIS A 141 10.95 2.11 9.86
C HIS A 141 12.06 2.28 10.91
N HIS A 142 12.19 3.49 11.49
CA HIS A 142 13.16 3.77 12.55
C HIS A 142 12.84 3.07 13.87
N SER A 143 11.56 2.77 14.14
CA SER A 143 11.14 1.99 15.32
C SER A 143 11.54 0.52 15.25
N GLY A 144 12.04 0.04 14.10
CA GLY A 144 12.38 -1.35 13.82
C GLY A 144 11.17 -2.24 13.49
N VAL A 145 9.96 -1.68 13.54
CA VAL A 145 8.78 -2.28 12.91
C VAL A 145 8.88 -2.11 11.39
N HIS A 146 8.39 -3.10 10.65
CA HIS A 146 8.37 -3.03 9.19
C HIS A 146 7.51 -1.88 8.68
N ALA A 147 8.07 -1.06 7.80
CA ALA A 147 7.39 0.09 7.22
C ALA A 147 6.14 -0.30 6.41
N THR A 148 6.05 -1.54 5.94
CA THR A 148 4.85 -2.11 5.28
C THR A 148 3.62 -2.11 6.22
N VAL A 149 3.83 -2.34 7.52
CA VAL A 149 2.77 -2.32 8.53
C VAL A 149 2.16 -0.92 8.65
N ALA A 150 2.99 0.12 8.58
CA ALA A 150 2.53 1.51 8.57
C ALA A 150 1.60 1.78 7.38
N GLY A 151 1.95 1.30 6.18
CA GLY A 151 1.11 1.43 5.00
C GLY A 151 -0.27 0.78 5.18
N VAL A 152 -0.32 -0.43 5.73
CA VAL A 152 -1.57 -1.13 6.03
C VAL A 152 -2.38 -0.35 7.07
N LEU A 153 -1.77 0.04 8.19
CA LEU A 153 -2.42 0.83 9.24
C LEU A 153 -2.99 2.13 8.69
N LEU A 154 -2.20 2.93 7.96
CA LEU A 154 -2.65 4.17 7.35
C LEU A 154 -3.84 3.94 6.41
N GLY A 155 -3.81 2.88 5.58
CA GLY A 155 -4.96 2.53 4.74
C GLY A 155 -6.24 2.23 5.52
N PHE A 156 -6.13 1.69 6.74
CA PHE A 156 -7.27 1.54 7.65
C PHE A 156 -7.74 2.88 8.25
N LEU A 157 -6.81 3.78 8.54
CA LEU A 157 -7.10 5.09 9.15
C LEU A 157 -7.61 6.13 8.14
N THR A 158 -7.30 5.98 6.84
CA THR A 158 -7.78 6.89 5.79
C THR A 158 -9.28 6.73 5.53
N PRO A 159 -10.02 7.79 5.16
CA PRO A 159 -11.45 7.71 4.88
C PRO A 159 -11.77 6.72 3.75
N THR A 160 -12.77 5.85 3.95
CA THR A 160 -13.38 5.10 2.83
C THR A 160 -14.51 5.96 2.29
N ALA A 161 -14.46 6.30 1.00
CA ALA A 161 -15.53 7.05 0.35
C ALA A 161 -16.80 6.18 0.31
N SER A 162 -17.71 6.38 1.26
CA SER A 162 -19.06 5.83 1.22
C SER A 162 -20.12 6.75 1.83
N ASP A 163 -19.83 8.05 1.96
CA ASP A 163 -20.87 9.06 2.09
C ASP A 163 -21.02 9.75 0.74
N GLU A 164 -22.24 9.71 0.21
CA GLU A 164 -22.67 10.37 -1.02
C GLU A 164 -22.34 11.87 -1.01
N ASP A 165 -22.10 12.41 -2.21
CA ASP A 165 -21.94 13.83 -2.54
C ASP A 165 -20.94 14.61 -1.68
N HIS A 166 -19.68 14.70 -2.14
CA HIS A 166 -19.01 15.98 -2.36
C HIS A 166 -17.63 15.78 -3.01
N ASP A 167 -17.48 16.44 -4.16
CA ASP A 167 -16.28 16.67 -4.97
C ASP A 167 -15.37 15.48 -5.35
N LYS A 168 -15.53 15.14 -6.62
CA LYS A 168 -14.57 14.41 -7.44
C LYS A 168 -13.26 15.21 -7.56
N GLU A 169 -12.39 15.15 -6.57
CA GLU A 169 -10.96 15.12 -6.87
C GLU A 169 -10.60 13.65 -7.01
N SER A 170 -10.77 13.14 -8.24
CA SER A 170 -10.30 11.80 -8.56
C SER A 170 -8.80 11.75 -8.30
N LEU A 171 -8.29 10.64 -7.78
CA LEU A 171 -6.84 10.40 -7.73
C LEU A 171 -6.20 10.57 -9.11
N ALA A 172 -6.97 10.41 -10.18
CA ALA A 172 -6.57 10.71 -11.55
C ALA A 172 -6.35 12.21 -11.81
N ASP A 173 -7.05 13.10 -11.11
CA ASP A 173 -6.96 14.54 -11.25
C ASP A 173 -5.81 15.10 -10.42
N VAL A 174 -5.57 14.55 -9.22
CA VAL A 174 -4.36 14.83 -8.42
C VAL A 174 -3.10 14.30 -9.10
N ALA A 175 -3.14 13.07 -9.64
CA ALA A 175 -2.04 12.52 -10.41
C ALA A 175 -1.80 13.32 -11.71
N ARG A 176 -2.87 13.78 -12.38
CA ARG A 176 -2.74 14.67 -13.53
C ARG A 176 -2.11 16.01 -13.14
N SER A 177 -2.58 16.66 -12.07
CA SER A 177 -2.00 17.92 -11.59
C SER A 177 -0.52 17.78 -11.28
N ALA A 178 -0.12 16.73 -10.54
CA ALA A 178 1.28 16.49 -10.21
C ALA A 178 2.15 16.23 -11.46
N VAL A 179 1.60 15.53 -12.46
CA VAL A 179 2.28 15.32 -13.76
C VAL A 179 2.36 16.61 -14.56
N GLU A 180 1.32 17.43 -14.54
CA GLU A 180 1.26 18.74 -15.21
C GLU A 180 2.29 19.70 -14.59
N ASP A 181 2.37 19.75 -13.27
CA ASP A 181 3.32 20.58 -12.52
C ASP A 181 4.76 20.14 -12.78
N LEU A 182 5.02 18.82 -12.77
CA LEU A 182 6.33 18.27 -13.09
C LEU A 182 6.72 18.55 -14.55
N ARG A 183 5.77 18.44 -15.49
CA ARG A 183 5.97 18.76 -16.90
C ARG A 183 6.32 20.25 -17.07
N ASN A 184 5.58 21.13 -16.42
CA ASN A 184 5.82 22.58 -16.50
C ASN A 184 7.14 22.99 -15.84
N PHE A 185 7.50 22.34 -14.73
CA PHE A 185 8.80 22.52 -14.08
C PHE A 185 9.96 22.10 -14.99
N ILE A 186 9.86 20.92 -15.63
CA ILE A 186 10.89 20.42 -16.56
C ILE A 186 10.97 21.29 -17.81
N LEU A 187 9.83 21.67 -18.40
CA LEU A 187 9.79 22.52 -19.59
C LEU A 187 10.31 23.93 -19.29
N GLY A 188 9.96 24.52 -18.15
CA GLY A 188 10.51 25.80 -17.72
C GLY A 188 12.03 25.75 -17.50
N ARG A 189 12.53 24.65 -16.94
CA ARG A 189 13.97 24.42 -16.77
C ARG A 189 14.70 24.28 -18.12
N LEU A 190 14.08 23.60 -19.09
CA LEU A 190 14.62 23.44 -20.43
C LEU A 190 14.59 24.75 -21.23
N ASP A 191 13.56 25.58 -21.06
CA ASP A 191 13.43 26.87 -21.75
C ASP A 191 14.39 27.92 -21.16
N ASP A 192 14.67 27.88 -19.85
CA ASP A 192 15.72 28.69 -19.23
C ASP A 192 17.12 28.28 -19.71
N ASP A 193 17.40 26.99 -19.86
CA ASP A 193 18.69 26.49 -20.37
C ASP A 193 18.88 26.72 -21.88
N LEU A 194 17.81 26.70 -22.67
CA LEU A 194 17.85 26.94 -24.13
C LEU A 194 17.72 28.42 -24.50
N GLY A 195 16.98 29.22 -23.72
CA GLY A 195 16.64 30.61 -24.01
C GLY A 195 17.66 31.63 -23.55
N GLY A 196 18.50 31.30 -22.55
CA GLY A 196 19.43 32.23 -21.93
C GLY A 196 20.74 32.48 -22.68
N HIS A 197 21.23 31.53 -23.49
CA HIS A 197 22.58 31.64 -24.08
C HIS A 197 22.65 31.86 -25.59
N HIS A 198 21.57 31.62 -26.35
CA HIS A 198 21.61 31.78 -27.82
C HIS A 198 21.00 33.08 -28.35
N ARG A 199 20.10 33.75 -27.61
CA ARG A 199 19.45 34.97 -28.11
C ARG A 199 20.37 36.19 -28.16
N HIS A 200 21.28 36.34 -27.19
CA HIS A 200 22.17 37.50 -27.12
C HIS A 200 23.36 37.43 -28.08
N GLN A 201 23.78 36.25 -28.54
CA GLN A 201 24.87 36.12 -29.51
C GLN A 201 24.38 36.32 -30.96
N VAL A 202 23.16 35.89 -31.30
CA VAL A 202 22.63 36.04 -32.66
C VAL A 202 22.25 37.48 -32.98
N ILE A 203 21.74 38.25 -32.00
CA ILE A 203 21.40 39.67 -32.22
C ILE A 203 22.65 40.54 -32.41
N ARG A 204 23.79 40.18 -31.81
CA ARG A 204 25.08 40.88 -32.02
C ARG A 204 25.80 40.56 -33.33
N GLN A 205 25.38 39.53 -34.06
CA GLN A 205 25.92 39.21 -35.39
C GLN A 205 25.09 39.83 -36.53
N LEU A 206 23.99 40.52 -36.20
CA LEU A 206 23.10 41.19 -37.16
C LEU A 206 23.12 42.72 -37.04
N GLU A 207 23.99 43.28 -36.19
CA GLU A 207 24.40 44.70 -36.17
C GLU A 207 25.85 44.83 -36.65
#